data_AF-A0A2T2UCA1-F1
#
_entry.id   AF-A0A2T2UCA1-F1
#
_cell.length_a   1.000
_cell.length_b   1.000
_cell.length_c   1.000
_cell.angle_alpha   90.00
_cell.angle_beta   90.00
_cell.angle_gamma   90.00
#
_symmetry.space_group_name_H-M   'P 1'
#
loop_
_entity.id
_entity.type
_entity.pdbx_description
1 polymer ?
#
loop_
_entity_poly.entity_id
_entity_poly.type
_entity_poly.pdbx_seq_one_letter_code
_entity_poly.pdbx_strand_id
1 'polypeptide(L)'
;MEPTPASLAGLRLKRGERERALARLRAGEAVLVSEPYAMRHDVGPGDDVRLDTPRGRQRFPIAGVYYDYNTDRGIVLMHRSLYRQWWNDPRYSSVGVLVDDGADRDAVMRRIRALAAEAQSPVAVRDAASIRARSLEVFDQTFAITRVLRLLALGVAFVGVLTALLALQTERRRELAILRATGATPGQVAVQVTLQTLLMGLLAGLFALPLGLGLAEMLIHVINERAFGWSITTRVAPLLLGEALALAVVAALLAAVAPAWRAARLEPAHALRSE
;
A
#
# COMPACT_ATOMS: atom_id res chain seq x y z
N MET A 1 17.71 -10.66 -32.26
CA MET A 1 17.85 -9.40 -31.51
C MET A 1 18.10 -9.78 -30.07
N GLU A 2 19.28 -9.48 -29.55
CA GLU A 2 19.58 -9.67 -28.13
C GLU A 2 18.97 -8.53 -27.32
N PRO A 3 18.42 -8.81 -26.12
CA PRO A 3 17.92 -7.76 -25.25
C PRO A 3 19.06 -6.88 -24.76
N THR A 4 18.87 -5.55 -24.76
CA THR A 4 19.84 -4.61 -24.19
C THR A 4 20.09 -4.93 -22.71
N PRO A 5 21.34 -4.88 -22.20
CA PRO A 5 21.64 -5.18 -20.80
C PRO A 5 20.76 -4.43 -19.78
N ALA A 6 20.39 -3.19 -20.11
CA ALA A 6 19.52 -2.32 -19.31
C ALA A 6 18.07 -2.81 -19.19
N SER A 7 17.58 -3.66 -20.12
CA SER A 7 16.21 -4.18 -20.10
C SER A 7 15.89 -5.04 -18.86
N LEU A 8 16.92 -5.64 -18.25
CA LEU A 8 16.81 -6.46 -17.05
C LEU A 8 17.23 -5.71 -15.78
N ALA A 9 17.58 -4.42 -15.88
CA ALA A 9 18.04 -3.62 -14.74
C ALA A 9 16.93 -3.41 -13.69
N GLY A 10 15.67 -3.32 -14.13
CA GLY A 10 14.50 -3.19 -13.24
C GLY A 10 14.08 -4.49 -12.55
N LEU A 11 14.61 -5.65 -12.97
CA LEU A 11 14.23 -6.94 -12.41
C LEU A 11 14.89 -7.14 -11.04
N ARG A 12 14.07 -7.23 -9.99
CA ARG A 12 14.51 -7.46 -8.61
C ARG A 12 14.29 -8.92 -8.22
N LEU A 13 15.37 -9.61 -7.87
CA LEU A 13 15.29 -10.98 -7.37
C LEU A 13 14.95 -10.99 -5.87
N LYS A 14 14.02 -11.88 -5.50
CA LYS A 14 13.74 -12.27 -4.11
C LYS A 14 14.64 -13.42 -3.67
N ARG A 15 14.90 -14.40 -4.55
CA ARG A 15 15.78 -15.55 -4.29
C ARG A 15 16.72 -15.81 -5.48
N GLY A 16 17.93 -16.27 -5.18
CA GLY A 16 18.99 -16.53 -6.16
C GLY A 16 19.96 -15.37 -6.31
N GLU A 17 21.22 -15.68 -6.62
CA GLU A 17 22.26 -14.67 -6.85
C GLU A 17 22.02 -13.96 -8.18
N ARG A 18 21.82 -12.63 -8.12
CA ARG A 18 21.42 -11.82 -9.29
C ARG A 18 22.33 -11.99 -10.50
N GLU A 19 23.63 -11.89 -10.31
CA GLU A 19 24.57 -11.97 -11.42
C GLU A 19 24.57 -13.34 -12.08
N ARG A 20 24.65 -14.41 -11.28
CA ARG A 20 24.62 -15.80 -11.77
C ARG A 20 23.29 -16.13 -12.44
N ALA A 21 22.18 -15.72 -11.83
CA ALA A 21 20.85 -16.00 -12.36
C ALA A 21 20.60 -15.29 -13.70
N LEU A 22 21.03 -14.03 -13.82
CA LEU A 22 20.94 -13.28 -15.08
C LEU A 22 21.90 -13.83 -16.14
N ALA A 23 23.10 -14.28 -15.77
CA ALA A 23 24.04 -14.92 -16.69
C ALA A 23 23.46 -16.20 -17.29
N ARG A 24 22.93 -17.11 -16.45
CA ARG A 24 22.28 -18.35 -16.89
C ARG A 24 21.02 -18.11 -17.71
N LEU A 25 20.23 -17.09 -17.35
CA LEU A 25 19.08 -16.67 -18.16
C LEU A 25 19.53 -16.23 -19.56
N ARG A 26 20.53 -15.34 -19.66
CA ARG A 26 21.04 -14.84 -20.96
C ARG A 26 21.64 -15.95 -21.83
N ALA A 27 22.34 -16.89 -21.21
CA ALA A 27 22.86 -18.08 -21.90
C ALA A 27 21.75 -19.01 -22.41
N GLY A 28 20.50 -18.84 -21.96
CA GLY A 28 19.39 -19.73 -22.28
C GLY A 28 19.45 -21.07 -21.55
N GLU A 29 20.23 -21.17 -20.48
CA GLU A 29 20.43 -22.39 -19.70
C GLU A 29 19.36 -22.57 -18.62
N ALA A 30 18.72 -21.47 -18.19
CA ALA A 30 17.77 -21.47 -17.09
C ALA A 30 16.70 -20.39 -17.27
N VAL A 31 15.64 -20.52 -16.47
CA VAL A 31 14.52 -19.56 -16.42
C VAL A 31 14.46 -18.84 -15.08
N LEU A 32 13.79 -17.70 -15.05
CA LEU A 32 13.39 -17.04 -13.81
C LEU A 32 11.89 -17.20 -13.62
N VAL A 33 11.45 -17.43 -12.39
CA VAL A 33 10.03 -17.54 -12.07
C VAL A 33 9.60 -16.39 -11.18
N SER A 34 8.39 -15.89 -11.36
CA SER A 34 7.83 -14.89 -10.46
C SER A 34 7.59 -15.49 -9.07
N GLU A 35 7.55 -14.65 -8.04
CA GLU A 35 7.23 -15.05 -6.68
C GLU A 35 5.89 -15.83 -6.54
N PRO A 36 4.75 -15.41 -7.14
CA PRO A 36 3.51 -16.18 -7.07
C PRO A 36 3.61 -17.58 -7.66
N TYR A 37 4.38 -17.73 -8.74
CA TYR A 37 4.65 -19.03 -9.34
C TYR A 37 5.40 -19.95 -8.37
N ALA A 38 6.46 -19.43 -7.77
CA ALA A 38 7.31 -20.14 -6.82
C ALA A 38 6.53 -20.59 -5.58
N MET A 39 5.71 -19.70 -5.01
CA MET A 39 4.88 -20.01 -3.84
C MET A 39 3.82 -21.07 -4.14
N ARG A 40 3.12 -20.98 -5.28
CA ARG A 40 2.04 -21.92 -5.62
C ARG A 40 2.55 -23.32 -5.93
N HIS A 41 3.72 -23.44 -6.56
CA HIS A 41 4.28 -24.73 -6.96
C HIS A 41 5.31 -25.27 -5.97
N ASP A 42 5.60 -24.53 -4.89
CA ASP A 42 6.63 -24.84 -3.90
C ASP A 42 8.00 -25.12 -4.56
N VAL A 43 8.44 -24.19 -5.40
CA VAL A 43 9.71 -24.28 -6.15
C VAL A 43 10.60 -23.07 -5.92
N GLY A 44 11.91 -23.28 -5.99
CA GLY A 44 12.93 -22.25 -5.83
C GLY A 44 14.10 -22.37 -6.80
N PRO A 45 15.15 -21.54 -6.63
CA PRO A 45 16.38 -21.66 -7.40
C PRO A 45 17.02 -23.03 -7.18
N GLY A 46 17.36 -23.74 -8.26
CA GLY A 46 17.86 -25.11 -8.22
C GLY A 46 16.83 -26.18 -8.58
N ASP A 47 15.53 -25.87 -8.47
CA ASP A 47 14.44 -26.74 -8.92
C ASP A 47 14.15 -26.56 -10.42
N ASP A 48 13.22 -27.36 -10.95
CA ASP A 48 12.78 -27.28 -12.34
C ASP A 48 11.33 -26.79 -12.47
N VAL A 49 11.06 -25.97 -13.48
CA VAL A 49 9.71 -25.72 -13.97
C VAL A 49 9.34 -26.70 -15.09
N ARG A 50 8.10 -27.22 -15.05
CA ARG A 50 7.56 -28.12 -16.07
C ARG A 50 6.59 -27.37 -16.99
N LEU A 51 6.98 -27.14 -18.23
CA LEU A 51 6.16 -26.44 -19.21
C LEU A 51 5.74 -27.36 -20.35
N ASP A 52 4.53 -27.19 -20.84
CA ASP A 52 4.02 -27.89 -22.01
C ASP A 52 4.57 -27.25 -23.27
N THR A 53 5.34 -28.01 -24.03
CA THR A 53 5.90 -27.59 -25.31
C THR A 53 5.25 -28.39 -26.45
N PRO A 54 5.34 -27.94 -27.71
CA PRO A 54 4.95 -28.74 -28.87
C PRO A 54 5.65 -30.11 -28.95
N ARG A 55 6.78 -30.29 -28.25
CA ARG A 55 7.53 -31.55 -28.13
C ARG A 55 7.20 -32.33 -26.85
N GLY A 56 6.05 -32.06 -26.24
CA GLY A 56 5.63 -32.63 -24.96
C GLY A 56 6.09 -31.79 -23.76
N ARG A 57 5.89 -32.35 -22.57
CA ARG A 57 6.17 -31.65 -21.31
C ARG A 57 7.67 -31.70 -20.99
N GLN A 58 8.29 -30.53 -20.87
CA GLN A 58 9.73 -30.37 -20.71
C GLN A 58 10.08 -29.68 -19.39
N ARG A 59 11.30 -29.94 -18.89
CA ARG A 59 11.83 -29.37 -17.65
C ARG A 59 12.82 -28.26 -17.96
N PHE A 60 12.74 -27.17 -17.21
CA PHE A 60 13.65 -26.04 -17.32
C PHE A 60 14.15 -25.66 -15.92
N PRO A 61 15.46 -25.58 -15.70
CA PRO A 61 15.99 -25.26 -14.38
C PRO A 61 15.71 -23.81 -14.01
N ILE A 62 15.37 -23.59 -12.74
CA ILE A 62 15.06 -22.28 -12.18
C ILE A 62 16.35 -21.67 -11.62
N ALA A 63 16.76 -20.53 -12.16
CA ALA A 63 17.95 -19.82 -11.69
C ALA A 63 17.65 -18.77 -10.61
N GLY A 64 16.40 -18.32 -10.50
CA GLY A 64 16.03 -17.27 -9.56
C GLY A 64 14.52 -17.03 -9.49
N VAL A 65 14.10 -16.42 -8.38
CA VAL A 65 12.73 -15.98 -8.15
C VAL A 65 12.71 -14.46 -8.11
N TYR A 66 11.85 -13.81 -8.91
CA TYR A 66 11.75 -12.36 -8.99
C TYR A 66 10.40 -11.82 -8.51
N TYR A 67 10.37 -10.57 -8.06
CA TYR A 67 9.14 -9.89 -7.67
C TYR A 67 8.28 -9.59 -8.90
N ASP A 68 7.02 -10.04 -8.89
CA ASP A 68 5.99 -9.66 -9.86
C ASP A 68 4.67 -9.43 -9.13
N TYR A 69 4.04 -8.29 -9.41
CA TYR A 69 2.78 -7.87 -8.80
C TYR A 69 1.64 -7.82 -9.84
N ASN A 70 1.85 -8.40 -11.02
CA ASN A 70 0.92 -8.28 -12.14
C ASN A 70 -0.11 -9.43 -12.16
N THR A 71 0.23 -10.58 -11.59
CA THR A 71 -0.63 -11.77 -11.60
C THR A 71 -0.46 -12.63 -10.35
N ASP A 72 -1.55 -13.21 -9.87
CA ASP A 72 -1.60 -14.20 -8.79
C ASP A 72 -1.25 -15.62 -9.27
N ARG A 73 -1.28 -15.88 -10.59
CA ARG A 73 -0.97 -17.18 -11.19
C ARG A 73 0.53 -17.41 -11.39
N GLY A 74 1.28 -16.32 -11.44
CA GLY A 74 2.72 -16.30 -11.69
C GLY A 74 3.10 -16.34 -13.18
N ILE A 75 4.36 -16.00 -13.44
CA ILE A 75 4.98 -15.82 -14.76
C ILE A 75 6.33 -16.51 -14.79
N VAL A 76 6.62 -17.21 -15.89
CA VAL A 76 7.96 -17.74 -16.19
C VAL A 76 8.63 -16.84 -17.21
N LEU A 77 9.78 -16.28 -16.84
CA LEU A 77 10.64 -15.49 -17.71
C LEU A 77 11.74 -16.38 -18.27
N MET A 78 11.83 -16.44 -19.59
CA MET A 78 12.84 -17.24 -20.31
C MET A 78 13.46 -16.44 -21.44
N HIS A 79 14.67 -16.82 -21.83
CA HIS A 79 15.35 -16.18 -22.94
C HIS A 79 14.73 -16.56 -24.30
N ARG A 80 14.80 -15.63 -25.26
CA ARG A 80 14.17 -15.79 -26.58
C ARG A 80 14.75 -16.96 -27.36
N SER A 81 16.04 -17.24 -27.25
CA SER A 81 16.67 -18.38 -27.93
C SER A 81 16.08 -19.70 -27.44
N LEU A 82 15.98 -19.87 -26.11
CA LEU A 82 15.40 -21.05 -25.47
C LEU A 82 13.92 -21.21 -25.86
N TYR A 83 13.13 -20.13 -25.81
CA TYR A 83 11.73 -20.18 -26.23
C TYR A 83 11.57 -20.64 -27.69
N ARG A 84 12.36 -20.08 -28.61
CA ARG A 84 12.31 -20.46 -30.03
C ARG A 84 12.72 -21.91 -30.26
N GLN A 85 13.71 -22.42 -29.52
CA GLN A 85 14.17 -23.80 -29.63
C GLN A 85 13.05 -24.81 -29.33
N TRP A 86 12.18 -24.50 -28.37
CA TRP A 86 11.15 -25.42 -27.89
C TRP A 86 9.76 -25.18 -28.51
N TRP A 87 9.37 -23.92 -28.75
CA TRP A 87 8.05 -23.59 -29.33
C TRP A 87 8.06 -23.29 -30.84
N ASN A 88 9.23 -23.04 -31.44
CA ASN A 88 9.36 -22.65 -32.85
C ASN A 88 8.44 -21.48 -33.28
N ASP A 89 8.12 -20.56 -32.37
CA ASP A 89 7.30 -19.38 -32.68
C ASP A 89 8.19 -18.16 -33.02
N PRO A 90 8.21 -17.68 -34.29
CA PRO A 90 9.02 -16.55 -34.69
C PRO A 90 8.39 -15.20 -34.31
N ARG A 91 7.13 -15.15 -33.88
CA ARG A 91 6.39 -13.89 -33.65
C ARG A 91 6.80 -13.21 -32.36
N TYR A 92 6.61 -11.89 -32.32
CA TYR A 92 6.78 -11.05 -31.13
C TYR A 92 5.42 -10.44 -30.77
N SER A 93 5.02 -10.57 -29.51
CA SER A 93 3.79 -9.96 -29.01
C SER A 93 3.99 -8.51 -28.58
N SER A 94 5.19 -8.15 -28.16
CA SER A 94 5.56 -6.81 -27.73
C SER A 94 7.07 -6.58 -27.86
N VAL A 95 7.45 -5.31 -28.00
CA VAL A 95 8.84 -4.85 -28.03
C VAL A 95 8.97 -3.67 -27.08
N GLY A 96 9.91 -3.75 -26.14
CA GLY A 96 10.28 -2.62 -25.28
C GLY A 96 11.37 -1.78 -25.97
N VAL A 97 11.17 -0.47 -26.02
CA VAL A 97 12.17 0.49 -26.52
C VAL A 97 12.65 1.31 -25.34
N LEU A 98 13.94 1.20 -25.04
CA LEU A 98 14.60 2.07 -24.06
C LEU A 98 15.12 3.31 -24.79
N VAL A 99 14.87 4.46 -24.23
CA VAL A 99 15.27 5.76 -24.77
C VAL A 99 16.34 6.34 -23.84
N ASP A 100 17.41 6.88 -24.40
CA ASP A 100 18.51 7.47 -23.64
C ASP A 100 18.06 8.69 -22.81
N ASP A 101 18.79 8.97 -21.74
CA ASP A 101 18.52 10.09 -20.85
C ASP A 101 18.64 11.42 -21.63
N GLY A 102 17.57 12.22 -21.60
CA GLY A 102 17.51 13.54 -22.25
C GLY A 102 16.96 13.55 -23.68
N ALA A 103 16.64 12.41 -24.30
CA ALA A 103 16.01 12.40 -25.61
C ALA A 103 14.52 12.80 -25.54
N ASP A 104 14.02 13.45 -26.60
CA ASP A 104 12.58 13.79 -26.73
C ASP A 104 11.77 12.52 -26.97
N ARG A 105 11.17 12.01 -25.89
CA ARG A 105 10.34 10.80 -25.90
C ARG A 105 9.15 10.94 -26.85
N ASP A 106 8.54 12.11 -26.97
CA ASP A 106 7.39 12.32 -27.84
C ASP A 106 7.80 12.28 -29.32
N ALA A 107 8.98 12.84 -29.65
CA ALA A 107 9.54 12.71 -30.99
C ALA A 107 9.84 11.25 -31.36
N VAL A 108 10.43 10.47 -30.44
CA VAL A 108 10.68 9.04 -30.63
C VAL A 108 9.36 8.27 -30.84
N MET A 109 8.36 8.54 -30.01
CA MET A 109 7.04 7.92 -30.13
C MET A 109 6.35 8.25 -31.46
N ARG A 110 6.41 9.50 -31.91
CA ARG A 110 5.91 9.91 -33.24
C ARG A 110 6.63 9.15 -34.36
N ARG A 111 7.95 9.02 -34.28
CA ARG A 111 8.74 8.30 -35.28
C ARG A 111 8.39 6.81 -35.34
N ILE A 112 8.24 6.15 -34.17
CA ILE A 112 7.84 4.73 -34.11
C ILE A 112 6.44 4.53 -34.69
N ARG A 113 5.49 5.44 -34.39
CA ARG A 113 4.13 5.38 -34.96
C ARG A 113 4.14 5.54 -36.48
N ALA A 114 4.96 6.45 -37.01
CA ALA A 114 5.11 6.62 -38.46
C ALA A 114 5.67 5.35 -39.13
N LEU A 115 6.73 4.75 -38.56
CA LEU A 115 7.29 3.50 -39.06
C LEU A 115 6.29 2.33 -39.00
N ALA A 116 5.49 2.24 -37.94
CA ALA A 116 4.45 1.22 -37.82
C ALA A 116 3.35 1.39 -38.88
N ALA A 117 2.98 2.64 -39.19
CA ALA A 117 2.01 2.97 -40.23
C ALA A 117 2.55 2.64 -41.64
N GLU A 118 3.81 2.99 -41.92
CA GLU A 118 4.50 2.65 -43.18
C GLU A 118 4.57 1.13 -43.38
N ALA A 119 4.86 0.37 -42.32
CA ALA A 119 4.90 -1.09 -42.33
C ALA A 119 3.50 -1.75 -42.35
N GLN A 120 2.41 -0.96 -42.38
CA GLN A 120 1.03 -1.42 -42.29
C GLN A 120 0.79 -2.40 -41.12
N SER A 121 1.53 -2.21 -40.02
CA SER A 121 1.49 -3.12 -38.89
C SER A 121 0.55 -2.59 -37.82
N PRO A 122 -0.44 -3.36 -37.33
CA PRO A 122 -1.38 -2.93 -36.30
C PRO A 122 -0.72 -2.94 -34.91
N VAL A 123 0.32 -2.11 -34.72
CA VAL A 123 1.07 -2.02 -33.47
C VAL A 123 0.55 -0.86 -32.63
N ALA A 124 0.09 -1.17 -31.41
CA ALA A 124 -0.27 -0.15 -30.43
C ALA A 124 1.00 0.40 -29.76
N VAL A 125 1.42 1.61 -30.16
CA VAL A 125 2.58 2.28 -29.56
C VAL A 125 2.15 3.03 -28.30
N ARG A 126 2.51 2.49 -27.13
CA ARG A 126 2.17 3.03 -25.81
C ARG A 126 3.41 3.50 -25.06
N ASP A 127 3.29 4.65 -24.41
CA ASP A 127 4.34 5.16 -23.54
C ASP A 127 4.21 4.55 -22.14
N ALA A 128 5.34 4.08 -21.59
CA ALA A 128 5.40 3.51 -20.25
C ALA A 128 4.97 4.50 -19.15
N ALA A 129 5.22 5.82 -19.32
CA ALA A 129 4.78 6.81 -18.33
C ALA A 129 3.26 6.97 -18.35
N SER A 130 2.64 7.02 -19.53
CA SER A 130 1.18 7.00 -19.67
C SER A 130 0.53 5.74 -19.09
N ILE A 131 1.14 4.56 -19.29
CA ILE A 131 0.67 3.31 -18.70
C ILE A 131 0.75 3.40 -17.18
N ARG A 132 1.90 3.85 -16.64
CA ARG A 132 2.10 4.02 -15.20
C ARG A 132 1.07 4.98 -14.59
N ALA A 133 0.86 6.14 -15.21
CA ALA A 133 -0.11 7.12 -14.72
C ALA A 133 -1.53 6.55 -14.68
N ARG A 134 -1.96 5.87 -15.75
CA ARG A 134 -3.28 5.24 -15.82
C ARG A 134 -3.43 4.08 -14.83
N SER A 135 -2.39 3.27 -14.66
CA SER A 135 -2.38 2.22 -13.64
C SER A 135 -2.51 2.81 -12.23
N LEU A 136 -1.80 3.89 -11.92
CA LEU A 136 -1.91 4.59 -10.64
C LEU A 136 -3.31 5.17 -10.43
N GLU A 137 -3.91 5.76 -11.46
CA GLU A 137 -5.28 6.29 -11.39
C GLU A 137 -6.31 5.20 -11.10
N VAL A 138 -6.24 4.05 -11.81
CA VAL A 138 -7.14 2.92 -11.57
C VAL A 138 -6.94 2.32 -10.18
N PHE A 139 -5.68 2.25 -9.72
CA PHE A 139 -5.36 1.88 -8.35
C PHE A 139 -6.02 2.84 -7.35
N ASP A 140 -5.80 4.14 -7.49
CA ASP A 140 -6.37 5.17 -6.61
C ASP A 140 -7.90 5.11 -6.55
N GLN A 141 -8.56 4.88 -7.70
CA GLN A 141 -10.01 4.69 -7.77
C GLN A 141 -10.47 3.44 -7.01
N THR A 142 -9.75 2.32 -7.13
CA THR A 142 -10.07 1.08 -6.40
C THR A 142 -9.96 1.28 -4.89
N PHE A 143 -8.97 2.06 -4.44
CA PHE A 143 -8.79 2.43 -3.04
C PHE A 143 -9.71 3.56 -2.56
N ALA A 144 -10.48 4.20 -3.44
CA ALA A 144 -11.43 5.25 -3.06
C ALA A 144 -12.51 4.72 -2.11
N ILE A 145 -12.99 3.49 -2.33
CA ILE A 145 -13.96 2.82 -1.46
C ILE A 145 -13.39 2.66 -0.04
N THR A 146 -12.14 2.20 0.08
CA THR A 146 -11.45 2.08 1.37
C THR A 146 -11.31 3.44 2.06
N ARG A 147 -11.09 4.52 1.30
CA ARG A 147 -11.03 5.88 1.85
C ARG A 147 -12.37 6.31 2.44
N VAL A 148 -13.48 6.03 1.75
CA VAL A 148 -14.83 6.29 2.27
C VAL A 148 -15.10 5.46 3.51
N LEU A 149 -14.82 4.15 3.50
CA LEU A 149 -15.01 3.28 4.65
C LEU A 149 -14.17 3.73 5.86
N ARG A 150 -12.93 4.19 5.62
CA ARG A 150 -12.07 4.79 6.66
C ARG A 150 -12.67 6.04 7.26
N LEU A 151 -13.22 6.94 6.44
CA LEU A 151 -13.89 8.16 6.91
C LEU A 151 -15.15 7.82 7.73
N LEU A 152 -15.95 6.85 7.28
CA LEU A 152 -17.12 6.37 8.03
C LEU A 152 -16.71 5.78 9.38
N ALA A 153 -15.69 4.91 9.41
CA ALA A 153 -15.17 4.33 10.63
C ALA A 153 -14.66 5.41 11.61
N LEU A 154 -13.95 6.43 11.10
CA LEU A 154 -13.51 7.58 11.89
C LEU A 154 -14.70 8.37 12.44
N GLY A 155 -15.75 8.58 11.64
CA GLY A 155 -16.97 9.24 12.08
C GLY A 155 -17.69 8.49 13.20
N VAL A 156 -17.85 7.17 13.06
CA VAL A 156 -18.46 6.31 14.09
C VAL A 156 -17.62 6.34 15.38
N ALA A 157 -16.29 6.21 15.26
CA ALA A 157 -15.39 6.30 16.40
C ALA A 157 -15.48 7.67 17.11
N PHE A 158 -15.51 8.76 16.35
CA PHE A 158 -15.64 10.12 16.88
C PHE A 158 -16.95 10.31 17.65
N VAL A 159 -18.08 9.88 17.09
CA VAL A 159 -19.40 9.96 17.77
C VAL A 159 -19.40 9.13 19.05
N GLY A 160 -18.80 7.93 19.04
CA GLY A 160 -18.65 7.09 20.22
C GLY A 160 -17.86 7.79 21.33
N VAL A 161 -16.69 8.36 21.00
CA VAL A 161 -15.85 9.10 21.95
C VAL A 161 -16.58 10.33 22.49
N LEU A 162 -17.21 11.12 21.62
CA LEU A 162 -17.98 12.30 22.03
C LEU A 162 -19.09 11.93 23.01
N THR A 163 -19.83 10.86 22.72
CA THR A 163 -20.94 10.39 23.57
C THR A 163 -20.42 9.93 24.93
N ALA A 164 -19.33 9.15 24.96
CA ALA A 164 -18.70 8.70 26.20
C ALA A 164 -18.19 9.87 27.05
N LEU A 165 -17.56 10.87 26.43
CA LEU A 165 -17.10 12.07 27.12
C LEU A 165 -18.27 12.88 27.68
N LEU A 166 -19.36 13.05 26.93
CA LEU A 166 -20.55 13.75 27.40
C LEU A 166 -21.21 13.04 28.59
N ALA A 167 -21.25 11.70 28.56
CA ALA A 167 -21.74 10.90 29.68
C ALA A 167 -20.86 11.10 30.92
N LEU A 168 -19.54 10.96 30.77
CA LEU A 168 -18.58 11.16 31.86
C LEU A 168 -18.66 12.55 32.49
N GLN A 169 -18.85 13.59 31.68
CA GLN A 169 -19.03 14.94 32.19
C GLN A 169 -20.34 15.12 32.94
N THR A 170 -21.39 14.41 32.53
CA THR A 170 -22.69 14.47 33.19
C THR A 170 -22.62 13.83 34.57
N GLU A 171 -21.92 12.71 34.71
CA GLU A 171 -21.64 12.07 36.00
C GLU A 171 -20.83 12.98 36.93
N ARG A 172 -19.83 13.69 36.39
CA ARG A 172 -18.96 14.59 37.16
C ARG A 172 -19.50 16.00 37.38
N ARG A 173 -20.74 16.31 36.96
CA ARG A 173 -21.31 17.67 37.08
C ARG A 173 -21.28 18.22 38.49
N ARG A 174 -21.57 17.38 39.50
CA ARG A 174 -21.60 17.80 40.92
C ARG A 174 -20.20 18.19 41.41
N GLU A 175 -19.18 17.44 41.03
CA GLU A 175 -17.77 17.75 41.36
C GLU A 175 -17.35 19.09 40.74
N LEU A 176 -17.69 19.32 39.47
CA LEU A 176 -17.40 20.58 38.77
C LEU A 176 -18.18 21.76 39.39
N ALA A 177 -19.41 21.55 39.84
CA ALA A 177 -20.20 22.56 40.54
C ALA A 177 -19.61 22.92 41.90
N ILE A 178 -19.11 21.93 42.66
CA ILE A 178 -18.40 22.16 43.93
C ILE A 178 -17.13 22.97 43.69
N LEU A 179 -16.31 22.61 42.68
CA LEU A 179 -15.12 23.38 42.29
C LEU A 179 -15.45 24.85 41.96
N ARG A 180 -16.56 25.09 41.25
CA ARG A 180 -17.01 26.47 40.98
C ARG A 180 -17.52 27.19 42.20
N ALA A 181 -18.18 26.49 43.13
CA ALA A 181 -18.67 27.07 44.38
C ALA A 181 -17.53 27.45 45.33
N THR A 182 -16.38 26.75 45.26
CA THR A 182 -15.17 27.07 46.02
C THR A 182 -14.27 28.13 45.37
N GLY A 183 -14.69 28.70 44.22
CA GLY A 183 -14.03 29.83 43.57
C GLY A 183 -13.28 29.53 42.28
N ALA A 184 -13.36 28.30 41.74
CA ALA A 184 -12.76 28.00 40.43
C ALA A 184 -13.44 28.81 39.30
N THR A 185 -12.62 29.44 38.47
CA THR A 185 -13.10 30.21 37.33
C THR A 185 -13.60 29.28 36.20
N PRO A 186 -14.53 29.73 35.34
CA PRO A 186 -14.98 28.98 34.16
C PRO A 186 -13.84 28.49 33.26
N GLY A 187 -12.78 29.30 33.13
CA GLY A 187 -11.59 28.95 32.35
C GLY A 187 -10.79 27.81 32.96
N GLN A 188 -10.60 27.80 34.28
CA GLN A 188 -9.89 26.71 34.98
C GLN A 188 -10.61 25.37 34.82
N VAL A 189 -11.95 25.37 34.91
CA VAL A 189 -12.77 24.18 34.69
C VAL A 189 -12.65 23.70 33.24
N ALA A 190 -12.74 24.60 32.26
CA ALA A 190 -12.58 24.25 30.84
C ALA A 190 -11.19 23.68 30.52
N VAL A 191 -10.13 24.25 31.09
CA VAL A 191 -8.75 23.75 30.92
C VAL A 191 -8.60 22.35 31.53
N GLN A 192 -9.12 22.10 32.73
CA GLN A 192 -9.06 20.78 33.36
C GLN A 192 -9.77 19.72 32.51
N VAL A 193 -10.97 20.03 32.01
CA VAL A 193 -11.73 19.15 31.11
C VAL A 193 -10.96 18.88 29.82
N THR A 194 -10.41 19.93 29.21
CA THR A 194 -9.64 19.81 27.96
C THR A 194 -8.39 18.97 28.16
N LEU A 195 -7.65 19.17 29.26
CA LEU A 195 -6.44 18.41 29.57
C LEU A 195 -6.76 16.93 29.79
N GLN A 196 -7.84 16.62 30.51
CA GLN A 196 -8.30 15.24 30.70
C GLN A 196 -8.63 14.56 29.37
N THR A 197 -9.38 15.23 28.50
CA THR A 197 -9.72 14.70 27.17
C THR A 197 -8.48 14.55 26.29
N LEU A 198 -7.56 15.50 26.34
CA LEU A 198 -6.29 15.44 25.60
C LEU A 198 -5.44 14.25 26.04
N LEU A 199 -5.31 14.01 27.35
CA LEU A 199 -4.59 12.85 27.89
C LEU A 199 -5.23 11.53 27.44
N MET A 200 -6.56 11.43 27.49
CA MET A 200 -7.27 10.26 26.97
C MET A 200 -7.03 10.04 25.48
N GLY A 201 -7.09 11.12 24.68
CA GLY A 201 -6.81 11.06 23.24
C GLY A 201 -5.37 10.65 22.91
N LEU A 202 -4.40 11.17 23.68
CA LEU A 202 -2.99 10.84 23.51
C LEU A 202 -2.70 9.39 23.86
N LEU A 203 -3.26 8.88 24.97
CA LEU A 203 -3.16 7.47 25.34
C LEU A 203 -3.82 6.58 24.29
N ALA A 204 -5.02 6.92 23.85
CA ALA A 204 -5.71 6.18 22.79
C ALA A 204 -4.88 6.13 21.50
N GLY A 205 -4.31 7.26 21.07
CA GLY A 205 -3.41 7.33 19.92
C GLY A 205 -2.17 6.46 20.12
N LEU A 206 -1.55 6.51 21.29
CA LEU A 206 -0.35 5.73 21.61
C LEU A 206 -0.62 4.22 21.59
N PHE A 207 -1.79 3.77 22.05
CA PHE A 207 -2.20 2.35 21.97
C PHE A 207 -2.68 1.94 20.57
N ALA A 208 -3.28 2.87 19.81
CA ALA A 208 -3.74 2.61 18.46
C ALA A 208 -2.57 2.35 17.49
N LEU A 209 -1.40 2.97 17.69
CA LEU A 209 -0.23 2.77 16.84
C LEU A 209 0.27 1.31 16.80
N PRO A 210 0.65 0.66 17.91
CA PRO A 210 1.12 -0.73 17.89
C PRO A 210 0.02 -1.69 17.43
N LEU A 211 -1.24 -1.45 17.81
CA LEU A 211 -2.37 -2.26 17.35
C LEU A 211 -2.55 -2.17 15.84
N GLY A 212 -2.55 -0.95 15.30
CA GLY A 212 -2.67 -0.70 13.86
C GLY A 212 -1.49 -1.26 13.07
N LEU A 213 -0.26 -1.14 13.58
CA LEU A 213 0.92 -1.75 13.00
C LEU A 213 0.84 -3.28 13.00
N GLY A 214 0.38 -3.89 14.10
CA GLY A 214 0.18 -5.34 14.18
C GLY A 214 -0.86 -5.84 13.18
N LEU A 215 -1.98 -5.13 13.04
CA LEU A 215 -3.01 -5.45 12.05
C LEU A 215 -2.49 -5.27 10.61
N ALA A 216 -1.71 -4.22 10.35
CA ALA A 216 -1.09 -4.00 9.05
C ALA A 216 -0.10 -5.13 8.71
N GLU A 217 0.72 -5.55 9.67
CA GLU A 217 1.67 -6.64 9.48
C GLU A 217 0.96 -7.96 9.19
N MET A 218 -0.12 -8.26 9.92
CA MET A 218 -0.96 -9.43 9.67
C MET A 218 -1.59 -9.38 8.27
N LEU A 219 -2.08 -8.21 7.85
CA LEU A 219 -2.66 -8.02 6.53
C LEU A 219 -1.62 -8.25 5.43
N ILE A 220 -0.41 -7.70 5.58
CA ILE A 220 0.65 -7.76 4.56
C ILE A 220 1.27 -9.15 4.47
N HIS A 221 1.63 -9.77 5.60
CA HIS A 221 2.41 -11.01 5.60
C HIS A 221 1.56 -12.28 5.69
N VAL A 222 0.32 -12.19 6.18
CA VAL A 222 -0.55 -13.37 6.30
C VAL A 222 -1.65 -13.33 5.26
N ILE A 223 -2.45 -12.27 5.24
CA ILE A 223 -3.63 -12.21 4.37
C ILE A 223 -3.22 -12.02 2.92
N ASN A 224 -2.37 -11.04 2.63
CA ASN A 224 -1.98 -10.69 1.26
C ASN A 224 -1.14 -11.80 0.60
N GLU A 225 -0.18 -12.39 1.32
CA GLU A 225 0.58 -13.52 0.80
C GLU A 225 -0.30 -14.74 0.50
N ARG A 226 -1.32 -15.03 1.33
CA ARG A 226 -2.27 -16.12 1.07
C ARG A 226 -3.26 -15.82 -0.05
N ALA A 227 -3.70 -14.57 -0.17
CA ALA A 227 -4.67 -14.15 -1.17
C ALA A 227 -4.05 -14.01 -2.56
N PHE A 228 -2.82 -13.51 -2.66
CA PHE A 228 -2.21 -13.13 -3.93
C PHE A 228 -0.87 -13.82 -4.24
N GLY A 229 -0.23 -14.47 -3.26
CA GLY A 229 1.01 -15.22 -3.48
C GLY A 229 2.26 -14.36 -3.66
N TRP A 230 2.24 -13.08 -3.31
CA TRP A 230 3.41 -12.21 -3.36
C TRP A 230 3.59 -11.39 -2.08
N SER A 231 4.85 -11.06 -1.79
CA SER A 231 5.24 -10.28 -0.61
C SER A 231 5.50 -8.82 -0.97
N ILE A 232 5.08 -7.92 -0.09
CA ILE A 232 5.44 -6.49 -0.16
C ILE A 232 6.41 -6.20 0.96
N THR A 233 7.45 -5.40 0.66
CA THR A 233 8.29 -4.84 1.71
C THR A 233 7.53 -3.77 2.48
N THR A 234 7.29 -4.02 3.77
CA THR A 234 6.70 -3.02 4.66
C THR A 234 7.73 -1.91 4.92
N ARG A 235 7.36 -0.66 4.63
CA ARG A 235 8.12 0.51 5.08
C ARG A 235 7.21 1.41 5.89
N VAL A 236 7.49 1.50 7.18
CA VAL A 236 6.80 2.43 8.08
C VAL A 236 7.55 3.77 8.02
N ALA A 237 6.94 4.78 7.41
CA ALA A 237 7.50 6.12 7.45
C ALA A 237 7.19 6.75 8.82
N PRO A 238 8.19 7.29 9.54
CA PRO A 238 7.94 7.96 10.83
C PRO A 238 6.94 9.11 10.73
N LEU A 239 6.92 9.79 9.58
CA LEU A 239 5.96 10.88 9.30
C LEU A 239 4.50 10.40 9.37
N LEU A 240 4.20 9.22 8.84
CA LEU A 240 2.86 8.63 8.90
C LEU A 240 2.40 8.35 10.33
N LEU A 241 3.32 7.92 11.21
CA LEU A 241 3.03 7.72 12.63
C LEU A 241 2.77 9.06 13.33
N GLY A 242 3.55 10.09 12.99
CA GLY A 242 3.35 11.46 13.47
C GLY A 242 2.01 12.04 13.04
N GLU A 243 1.61 11.86 11.78
CA GLU A 243 0.30 12.26 11.25
C GLU A 243 -0.85 11.55 11.96
N ALA A 244 -0.72 10.24 12.21
CA ALA A 244 -1.73 9.46 12.93
C ALA A 244 -1.90 9.96 14.37
N LEU A 245 -0.80 10.24 15.07
CA LEU A 245 -0.84 10.79 16.42
C LEU A 245 -1.42 12.21 16.44
N ALA A 246 -1.02 13.06 15.49
CA ALA A 246 -1.57 14.40 15.33
C ALA A 246 -3.08 14.36 15.07
N LEU A 247 -3.54 13.45 14.22
CA LEU A 247 -4.97 13.24 13.95
C LEU A 247 -5.73 12.83 15.21
N ALA A 248 -5.17 11.92 16.02
CA ALA A 248 -5.77 11.52 17.30
C ALA A 248 -5.90 12.70 18.28
N VAL A 249 -4.85 13.52 18.38
CA VAL A 249 -4.86 14.74 19.21
C VAL A 249 -5.89 15.75 18.72
N VAL A 250 -5.94 16.02 17.42
CA VAL A 250 -6.92 16.94 16.83
C VAL A 250 -8.35 16.43 17.05
N ALA A 251 -8.61 15.14 16.84
CA ALA A 251 -9.92 14.55 17.10
C ALA A 251 -10.34 14.67 18.57
N ALA A 252 -9.40 14.43 19.50
CA ALA A 252 -9.66 14.59 20.93
C ALA A 252 -9.95 16.05 21.31
N LEU A 253 -9.22 17.00 20.77
CA LEU A 253 -9.48 18.43 20.95
C LEU A 253 -10.86 18.83 20.43
N LEU A 254 -11.22 18.39 19.23
CA LEU A 254 -12.55 18.65 18.66
C LEU A 254 -13.67 18.05 19.51
N ALA A 255 -13.49 16.83 20.01
CA ALA A 255 -14.44 16.19 20.92
C ALA A 255 -14.54 16.90 22.28
N ALA A 256 -13.46 17.56 22.74
CA ALA A 256 -13.44 18.30 24.00
C ALA A 256 -14.17 19.65 23.94
N VAL A 257 -14.33 20.27 22.76
CA VAL A 257 -14.90 21.63 22.62
C VAL A 257 -16.29 21.73 23.24
N ALA A 258 -17.21 20.84 22.85
CA ALA A 258 -18.58 20.84 23.35
C ALA A 258 -18.69 20.63 24.88
N PRO A 259 -18.07 19.60 25.47
CA PRO A 259 -18.08 19.40 26.92
C PRO A 259 -17.36 20.52 27.69
N ALA A 260 -16.22 21.01 27.22
CA ALA A 260 -15.51 22.12 27.87
C ALA A 260 -16.36 23.40 27.90
N TRP A 261 -17.05 23.71 26.79
CA TRP A 261 -17.94 24.86 26.72
C TRP A 261 -19.15 24.73 27.66
N ARG A 262 -19.76 23.52 27.74
CA ARG A 262 -20.84 23.25 28.70
C ARG A 262 -20.36 23.36 30.14
N ALA A 263 -19.17 22.85 30.46
CA ALA A 263 -18.61 22.93 31.80
C ALA A 263 -18.31 24.38 32.24
N ALA A 264 -17.80 25.20 31.32
CA ALA A 264 -17.57 26.63 31.55
C ALA A 264 -18.86 27.43 31.81
N ARG A 265 -20.02 26.95 31.33
CA ARG A 265 -21.33 27.61 31.51
C ARG A 265 -22.18 27.01 32.62
N LEU A 266 -21.68 26.04 33.38
CA LEU A 266 -22.40 25.46 34.52
C LEU A 266 -22.69 26.52 35.59
N GLU A 267 -23.96 26.76 35.89
CA GLU A 267 -24.39 27.59 37.01
C GLU A 267 -24.40 26.77 38.30
N PRO A 268 -23.58 27.11 39.32
CA PRO A 268 -23.45 26.31 40.54
C PRO A 268 -24.77 26.16 41.30
N ALA A 269 -25.60 27.20 41.29
CA ALA A 269 -26.89 27.22 42.00
C ALA A 269 -27.90 26.21 41.43
N HIS A 270 -27.95 26.03 40.11
CA HIS A 270 -28.82 25.05 39.47
C HIS A 270 -28.26 23.63 39.59
N ALA A 271 -26.95 23.46 39.49
CA ALA A 271 -26.31 22.13 39.54
C ALA A 271 -26.31 21.50 40.94
N LEU A 272 -26.41 22.30 42.00
CA LEU A 272 -26.53 21.82 43.39
C LEU A 272 -27.99 21.68 43.86
N ARG A 273 -28.94 22.33 43.16
CA ARG A 273 -30.37 22.31 43.47
C ARG A 273 -31.15 21.26 42.69
N SER A 274 -30.55 20.63 41.67
CA SER A 274 -31.16 19.49 40.97
C SER A 274 -31.08 18.21 41.83
N GLU A 275 -31.87 18.21 42.90
CA GLU A 275 -32.51 17.06 43.56
C GLU A 275 -33.80 17.56 44.24
#